data_AF-A0A840IEU4-F1
#
_entry.id   AF-A0A840IEU4-F1
#
_cell.length_a   1.000
_cell.length_b   1.000
_cell.length_c   1.000
_cell.angle_alpha   90.00
_cell.angle_beta   90.00
_cell.angle_gamma   90.00
#
_symmetry.space_group_name_H-M   'P 1'
#
loop_
_entity.id
_entity.type
_entity.pdbx_description
1 polymer ?
#
loop_
_entity_poly.entity_id
_entity_poly.type
_entity_poly.pdbx_seq_one_letter_code
_entity_poly.pdbx_strand_id
1 'polypeptide(L)'
;MSTALLEVAEGELNSGEVAGVFVAALRDRAYGRAVSACAAWARLEQAARASGDRHLAVQAGAERALTLTWMGSLSGAGVLCELLLAELEELELEGATLAPPPLDRAVIDGWAGAWFSVAGLHRLRAEQLRRSGDYAGAFEELEEANRRPDQRPHAALPLWGRVILSEALRLAGDFEGAFEVAAAAAARAGEPGIHPWIRVTARRAEARAVLALGELDEAIARFGRMARERDHRHADGRIACDLGIGEAHRRRGEQERAAAHLQRARATALAHGHVIGWIHAQLGLAELARVRGADAAEVNAIVGEVHDRLPLAEHPWLRLRAYAIAALSAPPARAEQLLDRAEDELPRFHRRSGDLELERDLVERCRDAVGSGERLEAIELDIL
;
A
#
# COMPACT_ATOMS: atom_id res chain seq x y z
N MET A 1 -5.44 -23.52 10.22
CA MET A 1 -5.61 -22.34 11.10
C MET A 1 -7.04 -21.90 11.03
N SER A 2 -7.68 -21.78 12.18
CA SER A 2 -9.10 -21.44 12.34
C SER A 2 -9.40 -20.08 11.73
N THR A 3 -10.37 -20.03 10.83
CA THR A 3 -11.18 -18.86 10.50
C THR A 3 -11.67 -18.24 11.80
N ALA A 4 -11.03 -17.14 12.24
CA ALA A 4 -11.56 -16.30 13.29
C ALA A 4 -12.74 -15.52 12.69
N LEU A 5 -13.89 -16.18 12.63
CA LEU A 5 -15.18 -15.51 12.61
C LEU A 5 -15.21 -14.63 13.87
N LEU A 6 -15.09 -13.32 13.67
CA LEU A 6 -15.45 -12.34 14.67
C LEU A 6 -16.90 -12.62 15.08
N GLU A 7 -17.10 -13.24 16.24
CA GLU A 7 -18.42 -13.29 16.88
C GLU A 7 -18.82 -11.84 17.20
N VAL A 8 -19.67 -11.29 16.34
CA VAL A 8 -20.22 -9.94 16.49
C VAL A 8 -21.47 -10.07 17.36
N ALA A 9 -21.39 -9.53 18.58
CA ALA A 9 -22.54 -9.42 19.46
C ALA A 9 -23.64 -8.56 18.81
N GLU A 10 -24.81 -9.15 18.64
CA GLU A 10 -26.01 -8.61 18.01
C GLU A 10 -26.64 -7.51 18.88
N GLY A 11 -26.86 -6.35 18.28
CA GLY A 11 -27.67 -5.26 18.82
C GLY A 11 -27.90 -4.21 17.74
N GLU A 12 -29.16 -3.79 17.54
CA GLU A 12 -29.49 -2.69 16.63
C GLU A 12 -28.89 -1.39 17.18
N LEU A 13 -28.00 -0.75 16.40
CA LEU A 13 -27.43 0.55 16.77
C LEU A 13 -28.48 1.64 16.56
N ASN A 14 -28.76 2.45 17.59
CA ASN A 14 -29.60 3.64 17.40
C ASN A 14 -28.85 4.76 16.66
N SER A 15 -29.56 5.79 16.18
CA SER A 15 -28.97 6.88 15.37
C SER A 15 -27.84 7.65 16.08
N GLY A 16 -27.90 7.77 17.42
CA GLY A 16 -26.83 8.37 18.22
C GLY A 16 -25.60 7.48 18.35
N GLU A 17 -25.78 6.17 18.41
CA GLU A 17 -24.71 5.18 18.45
C GLU A 17 -24.02 5.03 17.11
N VAL A 18 -24.77 5.04 15.99
CA VAL A 18 -24.23 5.02 14.62
C VAL A 18 -23.22 6.17 14.42
N ALA A 19 -23.61 7.38 14.80
CA ALA A 19 -22.76 8.57 14.75
C ALA A 19 -21.48 8.42 15.58
N GLY A 20 -21.62 7.92 16.81
CA GLY A 20 -20.49 7.69 17.72
C GLY A 20 -19.50 6.67 17.16
N VAL A 21 -20.00 5.55 16.64
CA VAL A 21 -19.17 4.49 16.02
C VAL A 21 -18.46 5.01 14.78
N PHE A 22 -19.16 5.75 13.91
CA PHE A 22 -18.58 6.33 12.69
C PHE A 22 -17.41 7.28 13.00
N VAL A 23 -17.63 8.24 13.92
CA VAL A 23 -16.59 9.20 14.33
C VAL A 23 -15.44 8.51 15.05
N ALA A 24 -15.73 7.53 15.91
CA ALA A 24 -14.70 6.74 16.58
C ALA A 24 -13.84 5.96 15.58
N ALA A 25 -14.46 5.33 14.57
CA ALA A 25 -13.75 4.60 13.53
C ALA A 25 -12.86 5.51 12.68
N LEU A 26 -13.35 6.71 12.30
CA LEU A 26 -12.54 7.72 11.63
C LEU A 26 -11.34 8.17 12.47
N ARG A 27 -11.55 8.42 13.76
CA ARG A 27 -10.48 8.80 14.69
C ARG A 27 -9.47 7.67 14.85
N ASP A 28 -9.94 6.46 15.10
CA ASP A 28 -9.09 5.27 15.22
C ASP A 28 -8.21 5.12 13.98
N ARG A 29 -8.79 5.25 12.79
CA ARG A 29 -8.04 5.25 11.54
C ARG A 29 -7.02 6.40 11.47
N ALA A 30 -7.41 7.63 11.78
CA ALA A 30 -6.52 8.80 11.77
C ALA A 30 -5.36 8.68 12.77
N TYR A 31 -5.56 7.95 13.88
CA TYR A 31 -4.55 7.65 14.88
C TYR A 31 -3.77 6.35 14.59
N GLY A 32 -3.97 5.71 13.43
CA GLY A 32 -3.28 4.47 13.06
C GLY A 32 -3.77 3.21 13.78
N ARG A 33 -4.91 3.27 14.48
CA ARG A 33 -5.59 2.11 15.11
C ARG A 33 -6.48 1.38 14.09
N ALA A 34 -5.89 0.96 12.99
CA ALA A 34 -6.64 0.49 11.82
C ALA A 34 -7.45 -0.79 12.09
N VAL A 35 -6.98 -1.70 12.94
CA VAL A 35 -7.77 -2.89 13.35
C VAL A 35 -9.06 -2.50 14.05
N SER A 36 -8.99 -1.55 14.98
CA SER A 36 -10.15 -1.03 15.72
C SER A 36 -11.13 -0.34 14.77
N ALA A 37 -10.61 0.47 13.84
CA ALA A 37 -11.41 1.11 12.80
C ALA A 37 -12.10 0.08 11.89
N CYS A 38 -11.40 -0.95 11.41
CA CYS A 38 -11.98 -2.02 10.59
C CYS A 38 -13.09 -2.78 11.31
N ALA A 39 -12.90 -3.10 12.61
CA ALA A 39 -13.92 -3.76 13.42
C ALA A 39 -15.17 -2.87 13.59
N ALA A 40 -14.97 -1.57 13.83
CA ALA A 40 -16.06 -0.61 13.93
C ALA A 40 -16.82 -0.47 12.60
N TRP A 41 -16.11 -0.41 11.46
CA TRP A 41 -16.75 -0.38 10.14
C TRP A 41 -17.52 -1.65 9.83
N ALA A 42 -16.98 -2.82 10.17
CA ALA A 42 -17.66 -4.09 9.96
C ALA A 42 -18.96 -4.19 10.79
N ARG A 43 -18.93 -3.74 12.05
CA ARG A 43 -20.12 -3.67 12.92
C ARG A 43 -21.18 -2.74 12.35
N LEU A 44 -20.75 -1.55 11.90
CA LEU A 44 -21.66 -0.58 11.32
C LEU A 44 -22.31 -1.10 10.04
N GLU A 45 -21.52 -1.71 9.15
CA GLU A 45 -22.04 -2.32 7.93
C GLU A 45 -23.06 -3.42 8.23
N GLN A 46 -22.76 -4.33 9.16
CA GLN A 46 -23.67 -5.42 9.52
C GLN A 46 -24.98 -4.90 10.13
N ALA A 47 -24.90 -3.94 11.05
CA ALA A 47 -26.08 -3.33 11.65
C ALA A 47 -26.95 -2.62 10.60
N ALA A 48 -26.34 -1.90 9.67
CA ALA A 48 -27.03 -1.23 8.57
C ALA A 48 -27.71 -2.21 7.60
N ARG A 49 -27.02 -3.32 7.27
CA ARG A 49 -27.63 -4.39 6.45
C ARG A 49 -28.82 -5.04 7.15
N ALA A 50 -28.74 -5.27 8.47
CA ALA A 50 -29.82 -5.85 9.25
C ALA A 50 -31.05 -4.94 9.35
N SER A 51 -30.86 -3.62 9.45
CA SER A 51 -31.94 -2.63 9.50
C SER A 51 -32.51 -2.26 8.12
N GLY A 52 -31.89 -2.72 7.04
CA GLY A 52 -32.27 -2.37 5.67
C GLY A 52 -31.74 -1.01 5.19
N ASP A 53 -30.86 -0.36 5.95
CA ASP A 53 -30.20 0.89 5.56
C ASP A 53 -29.04 0.62 4.57
N ARG A 54 -29.41 0.41 3.30
CA ARG A 54 -28.47 0.11 2.20
C ARG A 54 -27.39 1.18 2.04
N HIS A 55 -27.74 2.45 2.21
CA HIS A 55 -26.80 3.57 2.08
C HIS A 55 -25.68 3.51 3.11
N LEU A 56 -26.07 3.36 4.39
CA LEU A 56 -25.11 3.27 5.49
C LEU A 56 -24.25 2.00 5.39
N ALA A 57 -24.82 0.89 4.93
CA ALA A 57 -24.09 -0.35 4.70
C ALA A 57 -22.98 -0.18 3.65
N VAL A 58 -23.33 0.38 2.49
CA VAL A 58 -22.38 0.64 1.40
C VAL A 58 -21.27 1.58 1.85
N GLN A 59 -21.62 2.64 2.58
CA GLN A 59 -20.65 3.60 3.11
C GLN A 59 -19.68 2.96 4.12
N ALA A 60 -20.19 2.18 5.07
CA ALA A 60 -19.37 1.48 6.06
C ALA A 60 -18.45 0.44 5.39
N GLY A 61 -18.95 -0.26 4.37
CA GLY A 61 -18.16 -1.17 3.54
C GLY A 61 -17.02 -0.46 2.82
N ALA A 62 -17.27 0.71 2.22
CA ALA A 62 -16.25 1.49 1.52
C ALA A 62 -15.17 2.03 2.47
N GLU A 63 -15.56 2.52 3.65
CA GLU A 63 -14.60 2.93 4.68
C GLU A 63 -13.78 1.76 5.22
N ARG A 64 -14.39 0.57 5.33
CA ARG A 64 -13.67 -0.66 5.66
C ARG A 64 -12.68 -1.02 4.58
N ALA A 65 -13.06 -0.97 3.30
CA ALA A 65 -12.18 -1.25 2.17
C ALA A 65 -10.96 -0.31 2.17
N LEU A 66 -11.18 1.00 2.32
CA LEU A 66 -10.09 1.98 2.45
C LEU A 66 -9.18 1.68 3.64
N THR A 67 -9.75 1.33 4.80
CA THR A 67 -8.97 0.99 6.00
C THR A 67 -8.15 -0.30 5.81
N LEU A 68 -8.74 -1.33 5.18
CA LEU A 68 -8.04 -2.57 4.84
C LEU A 68 -6.91 -2.35 3.83
N THR A 69 -7.14 -1.53 2.80
CA THR A 69 -6.09 -1.10 1.88
C THR A 69 -4.95 -0.42 2.62
N TRP A 70 -5.23 0.48 3.58
CA TRP A 70 -4.19 1.10 4.41
C TRP A 70 -3.45 0.10 5.30
N MET A 71 -4.14 -0.92 5.82
CA MET A 71 -3.52 -2.02 6.57
C MET A 71 -2.69 -2.96 5.68
N GLY A 72 -2.80 -2.83 4.35
CA GLY A 72 -2.20 -3.76 3.40
C GLY A 72 -2.99 -5.04 3.19
N SER A 73 -4.23 -5.16 3.69
CA SER A 73 -5.09 -6.32 3.46
C SER A 73 -5.77 -6.23 2.09
N LEU A 74 -5.04 -6.62 1.04
CA LEU A 74 -5.50 -6.47 -0.35
C LEU A 74 -6.67 -7.38 -0.69
N SER A 75 -6.66 -8.62 -0.21
CA SER A 75 -7.71 -9.59 -0.53
C SER A 75 -9.08 -9.17 0.02
N GLY A 76 -9.11 -8.82 1.32
CA GLY A 76 -10.31 -8.36 1.99
C GLY A 76 -10.84 -7.06 1.40
N ALA A 77 -9.96 -6.10 1.09
CA ALA A 77 -10.37 -4.86 0.46
C ALA A 77 -10.91 -5.09 -0.97
N GLY A 78 -10.28 -5.99 -1.74
CA GLY A 78 -10.64 -6.31 -3.12
C GLY A 78 -12.03 -6.91 -3.26
N VAL A 79 -12.34 -7.93 -2.44
CA VAL A 79 -13.67 -8.55 -2.40
C VAL A 79 -14.74 -7.52 -2.04
N LEU A 80 -14.44 -6.60 -1.13
CA LEU A 80 -15.39 -5.56 -0.74
C LEU A 80 -15.61 -4.55 -1.86
N CYS A 81 -14.56 -4.11 -2.56
CA CYS A 81 -14.72 -3.22 -3.72
C CYS A 81 -15.61 -3.84 -4.80
N GLU A 82 -15.43 -5.12 -5.11
CA GLU A 82 -16.27 -5.83 -6.11
C GLU A 82 -17.74 -5.89 -5.69
N LEU A 83 -18.03 -6.23 -4.43
CA LEU A 83 -19.40 -6.25 -3.90
C LEU A 83 -20.04 -4.86 -3.90
N LEU A 84 -19.28 -3.84 -3.50
CA LEU A 84 -19.77 -2.48 -3.36
C LEU A 84 -20.00 -1.79 -4.71
N LEU A 85 -19.19 -2.04 -5.74
CA LEU A 85 -19.36 -1.43 -7.06
C LEU A 85 -20.75 -1.72 -7.64
N ALA A 86 -21.20 -2.98 -7.58
CA ALA A 86 -22.53 -3.36 -8.07
C ALA A 86 -23.67 -2.70 -7.27
N GLU A 87 -23.57 -2.71 -5.93
CA GLU A 87 -24.56 -2.05 -5.06
C GLU A 87 -24.60 -0.53 -5.31
N LEU A 88 -23.44 0.09 -5.58
CA LEU A 88 -23.33 1.52 -5.82
C LEU A 88 -23.92 1.94 -7.17
N GLU A 89 -23.69 1.15 -8.22
CA GLU A 89 -24.28 1.39 -9.54
C GLU A 89 -25.82 1.29 -9.50
N GLU A 90 -26.39 0.33 -8.76
CA GLU A 90 -27.84 0.23 -8.53
C GLU A 90 -28.37 1.51 -7.85
N LEU A 91 -27.72 1.94 -6.77
CA LEU A 91 -28.12 3.14 -6.04
C LEU A 91 -28.00 4.42 -6.90
N GLU A 92 -26.98 4.54 -7.76
CA GLU A 92 -26.86 5.65 -8.70
C GLU A 92 -27.98 5.66 -9.75
N LEU A 93 -28.34 4.48 -10.29
CA LEU A 93 -29.46 4.33 -11.24
C LEU A 93 -30.81 4.71 -10.61
N GLU A 94 -30.98 4.45 -9.33
CA GLU A 94 -32.16 4.85 -8.55
C GLU A 94 -32.17 6.35 -8.20
N GLY A 95 -31.13 7.10 -8.60
CA GLY A 95 -30.99 8.52 -8.28
C GLY A 95 -30.72 8.79 -6.81
N ALA A 96 -30.29 7.77 -6.08
CA ALA A 96 -30.10 7.85 -4.66
C ALA A 96 -28.79 8.60 -4.37
N THR A 97 -28.87 9.71 -3.65
CA THR A 97 -27.67 10.46 -3.25
C THR A 97 -26.90 9.68 -2.21
N LEU A 98 -25.79 9.06 -2.61
CA LEU A 98 -24.87 8.26 -1.78
C LEU A 98 -24.13 9.05 -0.70
N ALA A 99 -24.51 10.30 -0.48
CA ALA A 99 -23.91 11.17 0.52
C ALA A 99 -24.98 11.60 1.56
N PRO A 100 -25.01 10.95 2.73
CA PRO A 100 -25.98 11.25 3.80
C PRO A 100 -25.70 12.57 4.57
N PRO A 101 -26.66 13.06 5.40
CA PRO A 101 -26.61 14.37 6.06
C PRO A 101 -25.77 14.38 7.37
N PRO A 102 -25.50 15.56 7.98
CA PRO A 102 -24.21 15.90 8.59
C PRO A 102 -23.89 15.16 9.88
N LEU A 103 -22.60 15.09 10.21
CA LEU A 103 -22.11 15.48 11.55
C LEU A 103 -20.74 16.19 11.42
N ASP A 104 -20.81 17.52 11.53
CA ASP A 104 -19.81 18.56 11.22
C ASP A 104 -19.04 18.42 9.89
N ARG A 105 -19.33 19.38 9.01
CA ARG A 105 -19.90 19.03 7.71
C ARG A 105 -18.97 19.37 6.54
N ALA A 106 -18.25 20.48 6.59
CA ALA A 106 -17.59 20.97 5.37
C ALA A 106 -16.37 20.14 4.89
N VAL A 107 -15.59 19.56 5.80
CA VAL A 107 -14.36 18.82 5.45
C VAL A 107 -14.62 17.33 5.26
N ILE A 108 -15.51 16.75 6.05
CA ILE A 108 -15.93 15.35 5.92
C ILE A 108 -16.81 15.19 4.67
N ASP A 109 -17.72 16.13 4.35
CA ASP A 109 -18.63 16.01 3.20
C ASP A 109 -17.90 15.97 1.85
N GLY A 110 -16.82 16.72 1.72
CA GLY A 110 -16.01 16.71 0.51
C GLY A 110 -15.20 15.41 0.38
N TRP A 111 -14.69 14.89 1.50
CA TRP A 111 -13.86 13.69 1.50
C TRP A 111 -14.75 12.45 1.31
N ALA A 112 -15.69 12.22 2.21
CA ALA A 112 -16.65 11.11 2.18
C ALA A 112 -17.37 10.98 0.82
N GLY A 113 -18.04 12.04 0.36
CA GLY A 113 -18.86 11.98 -0.86
C GLY A 113 -18.07 11.68 -2.13
N ALA A 114 -16.78 12.00 -2.13
CA ALA A 114 -15.92 11.70 -3.26
C ALA A 114 -15.50 10.22 -3.23
N TRP A 115 -15.06 9.70 -2.07
CA TRP A 115 -14.63 8.30 -1.92
C TRP A 115 -15.78 7.29 -2.06
N PHE A 116 -17.02 7.71 -1.79
CA PHE A 116 -18.24 6.88 -1.89
C PHE A 116 -18.98 7.03 -3.22
N SER A 117 -18.29 7.55 -4.24
CA SER A 117 -18.77 7.54 -5.63
C SER A 117 -18.24 6.32 -6.36
N VAL A 118 -18.85 5.94 -7.49
CA VAL A 118 -18.34 4.84 -8.32
C VAL A 118 -16.92 5.13 -8.78
N ALA A 119 -16.62 6.37 -9.17
CA ALA A 119 -15.26 6.81 -9.47
C ALA A 119 -14.29 6.68 -8.27
N GLY A 120 -14.76 6.91 -7.04
CA GLY A 120 -13.99 6.72 -5.81
C GLY A 120 -13.63 5.24 -5.56
N LEU A 121 -14.59 4.33 -5.73
CA LEU A 121 -14.36 2.89 -5.60
C LEU A 121 -13.45 2.33 -6.69
N HIS A 122 -13.57 2.80 -7.94
CA HIS A 122 -12.61 2.43 -9.00
C HIS A 122 -11.18 2.87 -8.66
N ARG A 123 -10.97 4.07 -8.08
CA ARG A 123 -9.63 4.46 -7.61
C ARG A 123 -9.13 3.60 -6.44
N LEU A 124 -10.01 3.19 -5.53
CA LEU A 124 -9.70 2.20 -4.49
C LEU A 124 -9.30 0.85 -5.07
N ARG A 125 -10.03 0.39 -6.09
CA ARG A 125 -9.72 -0.84 -6.80
C ARG A 125 -8.39 -0.72 -7.55
N ALA A 126 -8.12 0.39 -8.22
CA ALA A 126 -6.84 0.66 -8.85
C ALA A 126 -5.66 0.60 -7.86
N GLU A 127 -5.80 1.18 -6.67
CA GLU A 127 -4.76 1.09 -5.63
C GLU A 127 -4.55 -0.36 -5.15
N GLN A 128 -5.61 -1.17 -5.06
CA GLN A 128 -5.48 -2.58 -4.71
C GLN A 128 -4.78 -3.38 -5.81
N LEU A 129 -5.21 -3.18 -7.05
CA LEU A 129 -4.63 -3.80 -8.23
C LEU A 129 -3.14 -3.46 -8.30
N ARG A 130 -2.78 -2.16 -8.23
CA ARG A 130 -1.39 -1.69 -8.16
C ARG A 130 -0.60 -2.40 -7.06
N ARG A 131 -1.11 -2.46 -5.83
CA ARG A 131 -0.40 -3.12 -4.70
C ARG A 131 -0.29 -4.64 -4.85
N SER A 132 -1.18 -5.24 -5.63
CA SER A 132 -1.13 -6.67 -5.95
C SER A 132 -0.21 -6.98 -7.13
N GLY A 133 0.28 -5.94 -7.81
CA GLY A 133 1.12 -5.98 -8.99
C GLY A 133 0.41 -5.53 -10.26
N ASP A 134 -0.92 -5.43 -10.28
CA ASP A 134 -1.78 -5.41 -11.48
C ASP A 134 -1.85 -4.01 -12.05
N TYR A 135 -0.79 -3.61 -12.73
CA TYR A 135 -0.65 -2.26 -13.23
C TYR A 135 -1.60 -2.02 -14.42
N ALA A 136 -1.76 -3.01 -15.30
CA ALA A 136 -2.72 -2.94 -16.40
C ALA A 136 -4.16 -2.78 -15.89
N GLY A 137 -4.59 -3.65 -14.98
CA GLY A 137 -5.91 -3.52 -14.35
C GLY A 137 -6.04 -2.22 -13.55
N ALA A 138 -4.99 -1.77 -12.86
CA ALA A 138 -5.00 -0.48 -12.19
C ALA A 138 -5.19 0.70 -13.16
N PHE A 139 -4.59 0.65 -14.36
CA PHE A 139 -4.80 1.67 -15.39
C PHE A 139 -6.25 1.63 -15.90
N GLU A 140 -6.82 0.46 -16.20
CA GLU A 140 -8.21 0.32 -16.63
C GLU A 140 -9.20 0.91 -15.61
N GLU A 141 -8.99 0.62 -14.33
CA GLU A 141 -9.80 1.17 -13.23
C GLU A 141 -9.63 2.69 -13.08
N LEU A 142 -8.42 3.22 -13.27
CA LEU A 142 -8.20 4.67 -13.28
C LEU A 142 -8.86 5.35 -14.48
N GLU A 143 -8.85 4.71 -15.65
CA GLU A 143 -9.58 5.20 -16.82
C GLU A 143 -11.09 5.20 -16.56
N GLU A 144 -11.63 4.13 -15.97
CA GLU A 144 -13.04 4.05 -15.63
C GLU A 144 -13.44 5.12 -14.62
N ALA A 145 -12.60 5.36 -13.60
CA ALA A 145 -12.78 6.47 -12.68
C ALA A 145 -12.76 7.85 -13.37
N ASN A 146 -12.01 8.02 -14.47
CA ASN A 146 -11.93 9.27 -15.21
C ASN A 146 -13.09 9.47 -16.20
N ARG A 147 -13.73 8.39 -16.68
CA ARG A 147 -14.93 8.46 -17.51
C ARG A 147 -16.17 8.90 -16.72
N ARG A 148 -16.15 8.68 -15.40
CA ARG A 148 -17.27 8.98 -14.50
C ARG A 148 -17.07 10.33 -13.80
N PRO A 149 -18.05 11.24 -13.84
CA PRO A 149 -17.95 12.50 -13.11
C PRO A 149 -18.04 12.23 -11.60
N ASP A 150 -17.14 12.82 -10.81
CA ASP A 150 -17.29 12.82 -9.36
C ASP A 150 -18.57 13.60 -9.01
N GLN A 151 -19.61 12.92 -8.47
CA GLN A 151 -20.88 13.56 -8.12
C GLN A 151 -20.71 14.75 -7.15
N ARG A 152 -19.65 14.71 -6.33
CA ARG A 152 -19.15 15.82 -5.52
C ARG A 152 -17.65 15.97 -5.77
N PRO A 153 -17.23 16.85 -6.69
CA PRO A 153 -15.82 16.95 -7.06
C PRO A 153 -15.01 17.48 -5.88
N HIS A 154 -14.21 16.61 -5.26
CA HIS A 154 -13.13 17.05 -4.38
C HIS A 154 -11.82 16.94 -5.15
N ALA A 155 -11.08 18.05 -5.23
CA ALA A 155 -9.79 18.11 -5.90
C ALA A 155 -8.74 17.08 -5.40
N ALA A 156 -9.02 16.38 -4.30
CA ALA A 156 -8.19 15.35 -3.71
C ALA A 156 -8.20 14.06 -4.54
N LEU A 157 -9.33 13.69 -5.14
CA LEU A 157 -9.46 12.39 -5.78
C LEU A 157 -8.77 12.31 -7.14
N PRO A 158 -8.91 13.29 -8.05
CA PRO A 158 -8.12 13.27 -9.27
C PRO A 158 -6.62 13.30 -8.97
N LEU A 159 -6.20 14.01 -7.91
CA LEU A 159 -4.82 14.01 -7.44
C LEU A 159 -4.39 12.65 -6.89
N TRP A 160 -5.26 11.98 -6.13
CA TRP A 160 -4.96 10.64 -5.65
C TRP A 160 -4.86 9.62 -6.79
N GLY A 161 -5.74 9.71 -7.79
CA GLY A 161 -5.63 8.91 -9.02
C GLY A 161 -4.30 9.13 -9.73
N ARG A 162 -3.80 10.37 -9.80
CA ARG A 162 -2.45 10.66 -10.32
C ARG A 162 -1.34 10.07 -9.48
N VAL A 163 -1.48 10.04 -8.16
CA VAL A 163 -0.51 9.36 -7.28
C VAL A 163 -0.47 7.87 -7.55
N ILE A 164 -1.63 7.21 -7.69
CA ILE A 164 -1.71 5.78 -8.05
C ILE A 164 -1.08 5.55 -9.43
N LEU A 165 -1.40 6.39 -10.42
CA LEU A 165 -0.85 6.33 -11.77
C LEU A 165 0.69 6.43 -11.76
N SER A 166 1.24 7.42 -11.06
CA SER A 166 2.70 7.59 -10.94
C SER A 166 3.37 6.35 -10.35
N GLU A 167 2.80 5.79 -9.27
CA GLU A 167 3.36 4.59 -8.65
C GLU A 167 3.23 3.35 -9.54
N ALA A 168 2.15 3.23 -10.32
CA ALA A 168 1.98 2.16 -11.30
C ALA A 168 2.97 2.28 -12.47
N LEU A 169 3.17 3.48 -13.02
CA LEU A 169 4.19 3.75 -14.04
C LEU A 169 5.59 3.41 -13.54
N ARG A 170 5.92 3.82 -12.30
CA ARG A 170 7.22 3.54 -11.67
C ARG A 170 7.46 2.04 -11.59
N LEU A 171 6.46 1.28 -11.13
CA LEU A 171 6.57 -0.17 -10.99
C LEU A 171 6.58 -0.91 -12.34
N ALA A 172 6.05 -0.29 -13.40
CA ALA A 172 6.17 -0.75 -14.78
C ALA A 172 7.48 -0.31 -15.47
N GLY A 173 8.40 0.35 -14.75
CA GLY A 173 9.70 0.78 -15.27
C GLY A 173 9.69 2.11 -16.03
N ASP A 174 8.55 2.78 -16.19
CA ASP A 174 8.47 4.14 -16.75
C ASP A 174 8.76 5.18 -15.67
N PHE A 175 10.04 5.32 -15.31
CA PHE A 175 10.48 6.21 -14.23
C PHE A 175 10.33 7.71 -14.59
N GLU A 176 10.51 8.07 -15.86
CA GLU A 176 10.34 9.44 -16.34
C GLU A 176 8.87 9.86 -16.30
N GLY A 177 7.97 9.02 -16.85
CA GLY A 177 6.53 9.24 -16.79
C GLY A 177 6.01 9.25 -15.34
N ALA A 178 6.51 8.34 -14.50
CA ALA A 178 6.19 8.34 -13.08
C ALA A 178 6.56 9.65 -12.40
N PHE A 179 7.76 10.19 -12.68
CA PHE A 179 8.22 11.47 -12.14
C PHE A 179 7.38 12.64 -12.63
N GLU A 180 7.09 12.72 -13.94
CA GLU A 180 6.26 13.78 -14.51
C GLU A 180 4.88 13.83 -13.83
N VAL A 181 4.22 12.68 -13.73
CA VAL A 181 2.89 12.58 -13.10
C VAL A 181 2.96 12.94 -11.61
N ALA A 182 3.94 12.44 -10.88
CA ALA A 182 4.10 12.75 -9.46
C ALA A 182 4.42 14.22 -9.19
N ALA A 183 5.35 14.82 -9.95
CA ALA A 183 5.73 16.22 -9.79
C ALA A 183 4.54 17.14 -10.06
N ALA A 184 3.76 16.86 -11.11
CA ALA A 184 2.53 17.60 -11.39
C ALA A 184 1.49 17.46 -10.25
N ALA A 185 1.33 16.25 -9.70
CA ALA A 185 0.43 16.01 -8.57
C ALA A 185 0.89 16.72 -7.30
N ALA A 186 2.19 16.68 -6.99
CA ALA A 186 2.79 17.32 -5.81
C ALA A 186 2.70 18.86 -5.88
N ALA A 187 2.96 19.45 -7.05
CA ALA A 187 2.80 20.88 -7.28
C ALA A 187 1.36 21.34 -7.01
N ARG A 188 0.39 20.63 -7.59
CA ARG A 188 -1.04 20.93 -7.39
C ARG A 188 -1.52 20.65 -5.97
N ALA A 189 -0.97 19.64 -5.30
CA ALA A 189 -1.29 19.38 -3.89
C ALA A 189 -0.73 20.42 -2.91
N GLY A 190 0.18 21.29 -3.38
CA GLY A 190 0.67 22.47 -2.67
C GLY A 190 -0.34 23.62 -2.62
N GLU A 191 -1.39 23.58 -3.43
CA GLU A 191 -2.42 24.63 -3.47
C GLU A 191 -3.26 24.69 -2.18
N PRO A 192 -3.77 25.87 -1.80
CA PRO A 192 -4.70 26.01 -0.67
C PRO A 192 -5.96 25.16 -0.85
N GLY A 193 -6.46 24.57 0.24
CA GLY A 193 -7.70 23.78 0.23
C GLY A 193 -7.54 22.30 -0.16
N ILE A 194 -6.35 21.87 -0.60
CA ILE A 194 -6.07 20.43 -0.80
C ILE A 194 -5.89 19.73 0.56
N HIS A 195 -6.50 18.56 0.68
CA HIS A 195 -6.45 17.74 1.89
C HIS A 195 -4.99 17.38 2.24
N PRO A 196 -4.54 17.59 3.51
CA PRO A 196 -3.14 17.35 3.91
C PRO A 196 -2.62 15.95 3.58
N TRP A 197 -3.48 14.92 3.71
CA TRP A 197 -3.10 13.55 3.34
C TRP A 197 -2.71 13.42 1.86
N ILE A 198 -3.43 14.07 0.94
CA ILE A 198 -3.09 14.00 -0.50
C ILE A 198 -1.76 14.67 -0.77
N ARG A 199 -1.51 15.80 -0.11
CA ARG A 199 -0.22 16.50 -0.20
C ARG A 199 0.93 15.61 0.27
N VAL A 200 0.75 14.94 1.39
CA VAL A 200 1.71 13.98 1.94
C VAL A 200 1.97 12.85 0.93
N THR A 201 0.92 12.20 0.41
CA THR A 201 1.08 11.07 -0.51
C THR A 201 1.69 11.49 -1.85
N ALA A 202 1.31 12.65 -2.40
CA ALA A 202 1.86 13.17 -3.65
C ALA A 202 3.36 13.52 -3.55
N ARG A 203 3.79 14.14 -2.44
CA ARG A 203 5.21 14.42 -2.20
C ARG A 203 6.03 13.14 -2.01
N ARG A 204 5.45 12.10 -1.40
CA ARG A 204 6.11 10.80 -1.29
C ARG A 204 6.27 10.13 -2.65
N ALA A 205 5.24 10.15 -3.49
CA ALA A 205 5.32 9.62 -4.85
C ALA A 205 6.40 10.34 -5.66
N GLU A 206 6.50 11.67 -5.55
CA GLU A 206 7.57 12.44 -6.18
C GLU A 206 8.95 12.01 -5.69
N ALA A 207 9.16 11.91 -4.37
CA ALA A 207 10.43 11.48 -3.80
C ALA A 207 10.82 10.05 -4.20
N ARG A 208 9.85 9.15 -4.38
CA ARG A 208 10.09 7.78 -4.87
C ARG A 208 10.41 7.73 -6.34
N ALA A 209 9.74 8.53 -7.17
CA ALA A 209 10.06 8.61 -8.59
C ALA A 209 11.49 9.14 -8.80
N VAL A 210 11.89 10.14 -8.01
CA VAL A 210 13.29 10.64 -7.98
C VAL A 210 14.27 9.56 -7.56
N LEU A 211 13.93 8.76 -6.53
CA LEU A 211 14.75 7.63 -6.11
C LEU A 211 14.88 6.59 -7.24
N ALA A 212 13.80 6.29 -7.96
CA ALA A 212 13.78 5.34 -9.07
C ALA A 212 14.59 5.83 -10.28
N LEU A 213 14.66 7.15 -10.51
CA LEU A 213 15.55 7.76 -11.50
C LEU A 213 17.05 7.66 -11.11
N GLY A 214 17.38 7.17 -9.91
CA GLY A 214 18.76 7.08 -9.43
C GLY A 214 19.32 8.40 -8.88
N GLU A 215 18.49 9.43 -8.70
CA GLU A 215 18.88 10.73 -8.16
C GLU A 215 18.97 10.68 -6.62
N LEU A 216 19.93 9.90 -6.11
CA LEU A 216 19.99 9.48 -4.69
C LEU A 216 20.10 10.66 -3.71
N ASP A 217 20.88 11.69 -4.04
CA ASP A 217 21.06 12.87 -3.19
C ASP A 217 19.78 13.70 -3.09
N GLU A 218 19.09 13.88 -4.21
CA GLU A 218 17.81 14.59 -4.23
C GLU A 218 16.73 13.79 -3.51
N ALA A 219 16.71 12.47 -3.67
CA ALA A 219 15.78 11.59 -2.95
C ALA A 219 15.98 11.72 -1.43
N ILE A 220 17.23 11.63 -0.95
CA ILE A 220 17.57 11.83 0.47
C ILE A 220 17.13 13.22 0.94
N ALA A 221 17.39 14.26 0.16
CA ALA A 221 17.00 15.62 0.51
C ALA A 221 15.47 15.78 0.63
N ARG A 222 14.70 15.22 -0.32
CA ARG A 222 13.24 15.23 -0.32
C ARG A 222 12.66 14.47 0.87
N PHE A 223 13.05 13.21 1.08
CA PHE A 223 12.59 12.43 2.24
C PHE A 223 13.01 13.07 3.57
N GLY A 224 14.24 13.58 3.65
CA GLY A 224 14.75 14.26 4.83
C GLY A 224 14.00 15.56 5.17
N ARG A 225 13.56 16.32 4.16
CA ARG A 225 12.68 17.47 4.36
C ARG A 225 11.32 17.01 4.87
N MET A 226 10.69 16.05 4.19
CA MET A 226 9.39 15.51 4.59
C MET A 226 9.39 15.00 6.02
N ALA A 227 10.40 14.24 6.45
CA ALA A 227 10.51 13.69 7.81
C ALA A 227 10.44 14.76 8.93
N ARG A 228 10.78 16.02 8.64
CA ARG A 228 10.75 17.14 9.61
C ARG A 228 9.40 17.87 9.62
N GLU A 229 8.65 17.77 8.54
CA GLU A 229 7.34 18.42 8.36
C GLU A 229 6.29 17.83 9.30
N ARG A 230 5.42 18.68 9.85
CA ARG A 230 4.36 18.26 10.78
C ARG A 230 3.46 17.19 10.17
N ASP A 231 3.13 17.35 8.89
CA ASP A 231 2.18 16.49 8.17
C ASP A 231 2.69 15.06 7.97
N HIS A 232 4.00 14.81 8.11
CA HIS A 232 4.64 13.50 7.98
C HIS A 232 5.04 12.85 9.32
N ARG A 233 4.70 13.49 10.46
CA ARG A 233 5.09 12.97 11.80
C ARG A 233 4.26 11.78 12.27
N HIS A 234 3.22 11.38 11.55
CA HIS A 234 2.47 10.16 11.84
C HIS A 234 3.31 8.91 11.50
N ALA A 235 2.93 7.74 12.04
CA ALA A 235 3.73 6.52 11.93
C ALA A 235 4.04 6.13 10.48
N ASP A 236 3.02 6.09 9.62
CA ASP A 236 3.18 5.78 8.19
C ASP A 236 4.13 6.76 7.46
N GLY A 237 4.02 8.07 7.71
CA GLY A 237 4.93 9.06 7.14
C GLY A 237 6.38 8.86 7.56
N ARG A 238 6.61 8.57 8.84
CA ARG A 238 7.96 8.27 9.36
C ARG A 238 8.52 6.99 8.76
N ILE A 239 7.73 5.93 8.69
CA ILE A 239 8.13 4.65 8.08
C ILE A 239 8.54 4.88 6.63
N ALA A 240 7.70 5.57 5.84
CA ALA A 240 7.99 5.84 4.44
C ALA A 240 9.26 6.67 4.22
N CYS A 241 9.49 7.71 5.02
CA CYS A 241 10.70 8.51 4.92
C CYS A 241 11.95 7.72 5.33
N ASP A 242 11.92 6.99 6.45
CA ASP A 242 13.07 6.19 6.89
C ASP A 242 13.38 5.08 5.88
N LEU A 243 12.36 4.44 5.31
CA LEU A 243 12.51 3.45 4.26
C LEU A 243 13.17 4.03 2.99
N GLY A 244 12.67 5.15 2.48
CA GLY A 244 13.23 5.80 1.27
C GLY A 244 14.66 6.30 1.47
N ILE A 245 14.96 6.89 2.63
CA ILE A 245 16.33 7.33 2.96
C ILE A 245 17.27 6.12 3.14
N GLY A 246 16.80 5.07 3.82
CA GLY A 246 17.56 3.84 4.00
C GLY A 246 17.94 3.19 2.67
N GLU A 247 16.99 3.15 1.73
CA GLU A 247 17.22 2.65 0.37
C GLU A 247 18.23 3.48 -0.41
N ALA A 248 18.09 4.81 -0.39
CA ALA A 248 19.02 5.69 -1.06
C ALA A 248 20.45 5.53 -0.52
N HIS A 249 20.62 5.46 0.80
CA HIS A 249 21.93 5.18 1.41
C HIS A 249 22.46 3.80 1.03
N ARG A 250 21.60 2.78 0.93
CA ARG A 250 21.99 1.43 0.51
C ARG A 250 22.52 1.43 -0.93
N ARG A 251 21.82 2.09 -1.86
CA ARG A 251 22.25 2.26 -3.26
C ARG A 251 23.55 3.06 -3.38
N ARG A 252 23.81 4.01 -2.46
CA ARG A 252 25.10 4.72 -2.35
C ARG A 252 26.24 3.90 -1.73
N GLY A 253 25.95 2.70 -1.20
CA GLY A 253 26.93 1.89 -0.45
C GLY A 253 27.18 2.37 0.98
N GLU A 254 26.39 3.30 1.51
CA GLU A 254 26.50 3.84 2.88
C GLU A 254 25.82 2.92 3.91
N GLN A 255 26.40 1.73 4.10
CA GLN A 255 25.75 0.61 4.78
C GLN A 255 25.29 0.92 6.22
N GLU A 256 26.13 1.59 7.03
CA GLU A 256 25.77 1.92 8.41
C GLU A 256 24.59 2.89 8.50
N ARG A 257 24.54 3.87 7.60
CA ARG A 257 23.43 4.83 7.52
C ARG A 257 22.16 4.15 7.04
N ALA A 258 22.25 3.31 6.02
CA ALA A 258 21.14 2.49 5.54
C ALA A 258 20.56 1.64 6.69
N ALA A 259 21.41 0.91 7.43
CA ALA A 259 20.99 0.10 8.56
C ALA A 259 20.24 0.90 9.62
N ALA A 260 20.76 2.08 10.00
CA ALA A 260 20.15 2.92 11.02
C ALA A 260 18.73 3.36 10.63
N HIS A 261 18.52 3.73 9.37
CA HIS A 261 17.20 4.12 8.86
C HIS A 261 16.25 2.92 8.77
N LEU A 262 16.70 1.79 8.23
CA LEU A 262 15.87 0.58 8.09
C LEU A 262 15.46 0.00 9.46
N GLN A 263 16.34 0.02 10.47
CA GLN A 263 16.00 -0.40 11.83
C GLN A 263 14.95 0.52 12.47
N ARG A 264 15.02 1.84 12.25
CA ARG A 264 13.98 2.77 12.73
C ARG A 264 12.64 2.54 12.05
N ALA A 265 12.64 2.31 10.73
CA ALA A 265 11.44 1.93 9.99
C ALA A 265 10.84 0.63 10.55
N ARG A 266 11.65 -0.42 10.73
CA ARG A 266 11.23 -1.71 11.32
C ARG A 266 10.60 -1.52 12.70
N ALA A 267 11.27 -0.82 13.60
CA ALA A 267 10.81 -0.60 14.97
C ALA A 267 9.49 0.20 15.00
N THR A 268 9.42 1.27 14.21
CA THR A 268 8.21 2.10 14.11
C THR A 268 7.05 1.30 13.53
N ALA A 269 7.31 0.52 12.48
CA ALA A 269 6.31 -0.31 11.82
C ALA A 269 5.77 -1.40 12.77
N LEU A 270 6.65 -2.10 13.48
CA LEU A 270 6.25 -3.10 14.47
C LEU A 270 5.41 -2.49 15.60
N ALA A 271 5.84 -1.34 16.15
CA ALA A 271 5.14 -0.67 17.24
C ALA A 271 3.71 -0.20 16.88
N HIS A 272 3.44 0.02 15.59
CA HIS A 272 2.14 0.49 15.11
C HIS A 272 1.38 -0.56 14.28
N GLY A 273 1.86 -1.81 14.23
CA GLY A 273 1.22 -2.88 13.45
C GLY A 273 1.23 -2.64 11.94
N HIS A 274 2.18 -1.85 11.43
CA HIS A 274 2.30 -1.52 10.02
C HIS A 274 3.07 -2.62 9.27
N VAL A 275 2.37 -3.70 8.92
CA VAL A 275 2.98 -4.94 8.48
C VAL A 275 3.81 -4.80 7.19
N ILE A 276 3.30 -4.14 6.15
CA ILE A 276 4.02 -3.97 4.87
C ILE A 276 5.34 -3.21 5.07
N GLY A 277 5.28 -2.07 5.76
CA GLY A 277 6.46 -1.28 6.10
C GLY A 277 7.47 -2.05 6.95
N TRP A 278 7.01 -2.95 7.83
CA TRP A 278 7.89 -3.85 8.57
C TRP A 278 8.58 -4.86 7.63
N ILE A 279 7.86 -5.48 6.70
CA ILE A 279 8.44 -6.41 5.72
C ILE A 279 9.49 -5.69 4.85
N HIS A 280 9.16 -4.52 4.31
CA HIS A 280 10.11 -3.75 3.49
C HIS A 280 11.38 -3.43 4.27
N ALA A 281 11.25 -3.03 5.53
CA ALA A 281 12.40 -2.78 6.39
C ALA A 281 13.24 -4.06 6.61
N GLN A 282 12.59 -5.22 6.80
CA GLN A 282 13.27 -6.49 6.98
C GLN A 282 13.97 -6.98 5.72
N LEU A 283 13.33 -6.90 4.55
CA LEU A 283 13.97 -7.21 3.26
C LEU A 283 15.16 -6.29 3.00
N GLY A 284 15.03 -4.99 3.34
CA GLY A 284 16.13 -4.03 3.33
C GLY A 284 17.32 -4.44 4.20
N LEU A 285 17.04 -4.88 5.42
CA LEU A 285 18.07 -5.33 6.35
C LEU A 285 18.72 -6.65 5.90
N ALA A 286 17.93 -7.59 5.38
CA ALA A 286 18.43 -8.86 4.85
C ALA A 286 19.34 -8.63 3.64
N GLU A 287 18.92 -7.77 2.73
CA GLU A 287 19.68 -7.42 1.55
C GLU A 287 20.96 -6.66 1.90
N LEU A 288 20.88 -5.75 2.87
CA LEU A 288 22.07 -5.08 3.40
C LEU A 288 23.05 -6.08 4.04
N ALA A 289 22.55 -7.07 4.79
CA ALA A 289 23.34 -8.15 5.37
C ALA A 289 24.03 -8.99 4.28
N ARG A 290 23.32 -9.33 3.21
CA ARG A 290 23.88 -10.02 2.04
C ARG A 290 25.00 -9.20 1.36
N VAL A 291 24.76 -7.91 1.11
CA VAL A 291 25.70 -7.02 0.42
C VAL A 291 26.94 -6.70 1.28
N ARG A 292 26.86 -6.76 2.61
CA ARG A 292 28.05 -6.69 3.48
C ARG A 292 28.79 -8.02 3.67
N GLY A 293 28.27 -9.11 3.10
CA GLY A 293 28.89 -10.44 3.21
C GLY A 293 28.66 -11.13 4.54
N ALA A 294 27.49 -10.89 5.18
CA ALA A 294 27.05 -11.67 6.32
C ALA A 294 26.89 -13.15 5.95
N ASP A 295 26.91 -14.02 6.94
CA ASP A 295 26.69 -15.44 6.70
C ASP A 295 25.22 -15.75 6.35
N ALA A 296 25.02 -16.94 5.79
CA ALA A 296 23.71 -17.46 5.42
C ALA A 296 22.73 -17.50 6.60
N ALA A 297 23.22 -17.76 7.82
CA ALA A 297 22.36 -17.91 8.98
C ALA A 297 21.74 -16.57 9.39
N GLU A 298 22.52 -15.49 9.30
CA GLU A 298 22.03 -14.14 9.60
C GLU A 298 20.97 -13.68 8.58
N VAL A 299 21.25 -13.80 7.28
CA VAL A 299 20.28 -13.42 6.23
C VAL A 299 19.00 -14.23 6.37
N ASN A 300 19.12 -15.55 6.60
CA ASN A 300 17.96 -16.43 6.79
C ASN A 300 17.20 -16.16 8.08
N ALA A 301 17.84 -15.69 9.15
CA ALA A 301 17.14 -15.30 10.37
C ALA A 301 16.23 -14.08 10.11
N ILE A 302 16.72 -13.10 9.35
CA ILE A 302 15.95 -11.89 9.00
C ILE A 302 14.78 -12.25 8.07
N VAL A 303 15.04 -13.01 7.01
CA VAL A 303 14.01 -13.42 6.04
C VAL A 303 13.02 -14.42 6.65
N GLY A 304 13.49 -15.30 7.54
CA GLY A 304 12.66 -16.24 8.28
C GLY A 304 11.57 -15.54 9.07
N GLU A 305 11.89 -14.43 9.76
CA GLU A 305 10.87 -13.61 10.43
C GLU A 305 9.77 -13.14 9.46
N VAL A 306 10.11 -12.80 8.21
CA VAL A 306 9.14 -12.37 7.20
C VAL A 306 8.20 -13.51 6.81
N HIS A 307 8.74 -14.73 6.60
CA HIS A 307 7.96 -15.92 6.29
C HIS A 307 7.06 -16.36 7.44
N ASP A 308 7.52 -16.22 8.69
CA ASP A 308 6.80 -16.71 9.88
C ASP A 308 5.70 -15.76 10.36
N ARG A 309 5.86 -14.44 10.19
CA ARG A 309 4.93 -13.45 10.75
C ARG A 309 3.63 -13.24 9.96
N LEU A 310 3.47 -13.88 8.79
CA LEU A 310 2.40 -13.53 7.86
C LEU A 310 1.85 -14.71 7.07
N PRO A 311 0.53 -14.73 6.78
CA PRO A 311 0.03 -15.36 5.57
C PRO A 311 0.46 -14.49 4.37
N LEU A 312 1.75 -14.52 4.02
CA LEU A 312 2.29 -13.81 2.86
C LEU A 312 1.62 -14.23 1.54
N ALA A 313 0.76 -15.26 1.55
CA ALA A 313 -0.05 -15.70 0.43
C ALA A 313 -0.81 -14.55 -0.26
N GLU A 314 -1.09 -13.46 0.46
CA GLU A 314 -1.76 -12.28 -0.10
C GLU A 314 -0.81 -11.29 -0.80
N HIS A 315 0.52 -11.44 -0.64
CA HIS A 315 1.56 -10.58 -1.21
C HIS A 315 2.61 -11.41 -1.97
N PRO A 316 2.25 -11.99 -3.13
CA PRO A 316 3.15 -12.85 -3.92
C PRO A 316 4.46 -12.15 -4.28
N TRP A 317 4.43 -10.84 -4.56
CA TRP A 317 5.62 -10.04 -4.83
C TRP A 317 6.62 -10.01 -3.65
N LEU A 318 6.14 -9.76 -2.43
CA LEU A 318 6.99 -9.76 -1.24
C LEU A 318 7.56 -11.14 -0.92
N ARG A 319 6.81 -12.20 -1.23
CA ARG A 319 7.28 -13.59 -1.08
C ARG A 319 8.38 -13.91 -2.06
N LEU A 320 8.18 -13.56 -3.33
CA LEU A 320 9.16 -13.77 -4.38
C LEU A 320 10.50 -13.13 -3.97
N ARG A 321 10.48 -11.87 -3.54
CA ARG A 321 11.70 -11.17 -3.12
C ARG A 321 12.32 -11.73 -1.84
N ALA A 322 11.50 -12.16 -0.88
CA ALA A 322 11.99 -12.87 0.30
C ALA A 322 12.73 -14.17 -0.08
N TYR A 323 12.14 -14.97 -0.97
CA TYR A 323 12.77 -16.20 -1.46
C TYR A 323 14.04 -15.91 -2.27
N ALA A 324 14.04 -14.91 -3.15
CA ALA A 324 15.20 -14.53 -3.94
C ALA A 324 16.39 -14.09 -3.05
N ILE A 325 16.15 -13.21 -2.07
CA ILE A 325 17.20 -12.75 -1.13
C ILE A 325 17.75 -13.92 -0.32
N ALA A 326 16.89 -14.81 0.17
CA ALA A 326 17.32 -16.00 0.91
C ALA A 326 18.14 -16.97 0.03
N ALA A 327 17.74 -17.15 -1.24
CA ALA A 327 18.41 -18.04 -2.18
C ALA A 327 19.87 -17.63 -2.42
N LEU A 328 20.12 -16.33 -2.63
CA LEU A 328 21.45 -15.79 -2.88
C LEU A 328 22.45 -15.95 -1.72
N SER A 329 21.96 -16.29 -0.53
CA SER A 329 22.82 -16.56 0.65
C SER A 329 22.78 -18.02 1.08
N ALA A 330 21.98 -18.87 0.42
CA ALA A 330 21.82 -20.27 0.79
C ALA A 330 22.85 -21.18 0.10
N PRO A 331 23.15 -22.36 0.66
CA PRO A 331 23.90 -23.40 -0.04
C PRO A 331 23.18 -23.81 -1.34
N PRO A 332 23.89 -24.27 -2.39
CA PRO A 332 23.32 -24.48 -3.73
C PRO A 332 22.02 -25.31 -3.76
N ALA A 333 21.99 -26.44 -3.06
CA ALA A 333 20.79 -27.30 -3.01
C ALA A 333 19.58 -26.63 -2.35
N ARG A 334 19.80 -25.71 -1.41
CA ARG A 334 18.74 -24.94 -0.76
C ARG A 334 18.38 -23.70 -1.56
N ALA A 335 19.35 -23.08 -2.23
CA ALA A 335 19.14 -21.95 -3.11
C ALA A 335 18.19 -22.31 -4.26
N GLU A 336 18.39 -23.46 -4.92
CA GLU A 336 17.49 -23.91 -5.99
C GLU A 336 16.05 -24.10 -5.48
N GLN A 337 15.86 -24.75 -4.33
CA GLN A 337 14.53 -24.91 -3.74
C GLN A 337 13.84 -23.58 -3.40
N LEU A 338 14.61 -22.54 -3.06
CA LEU A 338 14.08 -21.22 -2.77
C LEU A 338 13.73 -20.49 -4.08
N LEU A 339 14.54 -20.64 -5.13
CA LEU A 339 14.25 -20.09 -6.46
C LEU A 339 13.04 -20.77 -7.10
N ASP A 340 12.88 -22.09 -6.95
CA ASP A 340 11.68 -22.81 -7.37
C ASP A 340 10.43 -22.24 -6.68
N ARG A 341 10.53 -21.95 -5.38
CA ARG A 341 9.44 -21.30 -4.63
C ARG A 341 9.19 -19.86 -5.07
N ALA A 342 10.22 -19.13 -5.49
CA ALA A 342 10.08 -17.79 -6.05
C ALA A 342 9.37 -17.84 -7.41
N GLU A 343 9.76 -18.80 -8.25
CA GLU A 343 9.16 -19.09 -9.55
C GLU A 343 7.70 -19.52 -9.44
N ASP A 344 7.35 -20.33 -8.43
CA ASP A 344 5.96 -20.72 -8.12
C ASP A 344 5.06 -19.52 -7.78
N GLU A 345 5.63 -18.40 -7.31
CA GLU A 345 4.87 -17.17 -7.08
C GLU A 345 4.69 -16.33 -8.36
N LEU A 346 5.52 -16.51 -9.40
CA LEU A 346 5.42 -15.77 -10.67
C LEU A 346 4.05 -15.91 -11.36
N PRO A 347 3.41 -17.10 -11.48
CA PRO A 347 2.07 -17.19 -12.06
C PRO A 347 0.97 -16.51 -11.24
N ARG A 348 1.16 -16.38 -9.92
CA ARG A 348 0.25 -15.62 -9.05
C ARG A 348 0.43 -14.12 -9.21
N PHE A 349 1.65 -13.70 -9.54
CA PHE A 349 1.97 -12.34 -9.96
C PHE A 349 1.42 -12.07 -11.37
N HIS A 350 1.60 -12.98 -12.33
CA HIS A 350 1.12 -12.86 -13.72
C HIS A 350 -0.39 -12.61 -13.84
N ARG A 351 -1.19 -13.33 -13.06
CA ARG A 351 -2.66 -13.13 -13.00
C ARG A 351 -3.08 -11.76 -12.46
N ARG A 352 -2.12 -11.02 -11.91
CA ARG A 352 -2.31 -9.77 -11.19
C ARG A 352 -1.18 -8.79 -11.50
N SER A 353 -0.49 -8.80 -12.65
CA SER A 353 0.59 -7.82 -12.87
C SER A 353 0.75 -7.27 -14.26
N GLY A 354 0.35 -8.02 -15.28
CA GLY A 354 0.55 -7.64 -16.68
C GLY A 354 2.02 -7.66 -17.11
N ASP A 355 2.96 -7.31 -16.23
CA ASP A 355 4.39 -7.30 -16.48
C ASP A 355 5.11 -8.37 -15.64
N LEU A 356 5.69 -9.33 -16.33
CA LEU A 356 6.49 -10.42 -15.77
C LEU A 356 7.98 -10.20 -15.98
N GLU A 357 8.40 -9.25 -16.82
CA GLU A 357 9.76 -9.24 -17.34
C GLU A 357 10.75 -8.91 -16.22
N LEU A 358 10.51 -7.85 -15.43
CA LEU A 358 11.43 -7.46 -14.36
C LEU A 358 11.59 -8.49 -13.23
N GLU A 359 10.51 -9.17 -12.83
CA GLU A 359 10.53 -10.13 -11.72
C GLU A 359 10.93 -11.54 -12.19
N ARG A 360 10.62 -11.93 -13.43
CA ARG A 360 11.20 -13.13 -14.06
C ARG A 360 12.70 -12.95 -14.23
N ASP A 361 13.13 -11.79 -14.74
CA ASP A 361 14.53 -11.43 -14.84
C ASP A 361 15.22 -11.43 -13.47
N LEU A 362 14.52 -11.07 -12.39
CA LEU A 362 15.07 -11.20 -11.04
C LEU A 362 15.35 -12.66 -10.67
N VAL A 363 14.38 -13.56 -10.85
CA VAL A 363 14.55 -14.99 -10.52
C VAL A 363 15.65 -15.61 -11.39
N GLU A 364 15.67 -15.31 -12.68
CA GLU A 364 16.69 -15.79 -13.62
C GLU A 364 18.09 -15.26 -13.25
N ARG A 365 18.25 -13.96 -13.00
CA ARG A 365 19.52 -13.39 -12.53
C ARG A 365 20.00 -14.00 -11.22
N CYS A 366 19.07 -14.30 -10.30
CA CYS A 366 19.43 -14.98 -9.05
C CYS A 366 19.90 -16.41 -9.31
N ARG A 367 19.23 -17.14 -10.21
CA ARG A 367 19.61 -18.50 -10.61
C ARG A 367 20.99 -18.52 -11.26
N ASP A 368 21.25 -17.59 -12.16
CA ASP A 368 22.57 -17.45 -12.81
C ASP A 368 23.67 -17.16 -11.79
N ALA A 369 23.45 -16.21 -10.87
CA ALA A 369 24.40 -15.87 -9.82
C ALA A 369 24.68 -17.06 -8.87
N VAL A 370 23.65 -17.84 -8.51
CA VAL A 370 23.80 -19.06 -7.70
C VAL A 370 24.59 -20.13 -8.46
N GLY A 371 24.33 -20.31 -9.76
CA GLY A 371 24.99 -21.31 -10.60
C GLY A 371 26.45 -20.98 -10.92
N SER A 372 26.76 -19.71 -11.16
CA SER A 372 28.12 -19.25 -11.45
C SER A 372 28.98 -19.01 -10.20
N GLY A 373 28.33 -18.83 -9.03
CA GLY A 373 28.99 -18.37 -7.81
C GLY A 373 29.38 -16.89 -7.84
N GLU A 374 28.92 -16.15 -8.86
CA GLU A 374 29.13 -14.72 -8.95
C GLU A 374 28.26 -13.96 -7.96
N ARG A 375 28.79 -12.85 -7.45
CA ARG A 375 28.06 -12.01 -6.51
C ARG A 375 27.11 -11.11 -7.28
N LEU A 376 25.82 -11.38 -7.18
CA LEU A 376 24.80 -10.47 -7.70
C LEU A 376 24.87 -9.11 -7.00
N GLU A 377 24.76 -8.03 -7.76
CA GLU A 377 24.56 -6.68 -7.26
C GLU A 377 23.37 -6.60 -6.30
N ALA A 378 23.29 -5.48 -5.59
CA ALA A 378 22.26 -5.28 -4.59
C ALA A 378 20.88 -5.32 -5.27
N ILE A 379 19.97 -6.19 -4.80
CA ILE A 379 18.59 -6.22 -5.27
C ILE A 379 17.98 -4.88 -4.90
N GLU A 380 17.54 -4.10 -5.88
CA GLU A 380 16.78 -2.89 -5.64
C GLU A 380 15.49 -3.25 -4.93
N LEU A 381 15.21 -2.63 -3.80
CA LEU A 381 13.94 -2.82 -3.13
C LEU A 381 13.06 -1.66 -3.57
N ASP A 382 12.01 -1.95 -4.33
CA ASP A 382 10.99 -0.96 -4.67
C ASP A 382 10.19 -0.65 -3.41
N ILE A 383 10.77 0.20 -2.57
CA ILE A 383 10.22 0.41 -1.24
C ILE A 383 9.04 1.37 -1.34
N LEU A 384 7.85 0.74 -1.25
CA LEU A 384 6.49 1.27 -1.13
C LEU A 384 5.76 1.63 -2.43
#